data_AF-A0A536URA6-F1
#
_entry.id   AF-A0A536URA6-F1
#
_cell.length_a   1.000
_cell.length_b   1.000
_cell.length_c   1.000
_cell.angle_alpha   90.00
_cell.angle_beta   90.00
_cell.angle_gamma   90.00
#
_symmetry.space_group_name_H-M   'P 1'
#
loop_
_entity.id
_entity.type
_entity.pdbx_description
1 polymer ?
#
loop_
_entity_poly.entity_id
_entity_poly.type
_entity_poly.pdbx_seq_one_letter_code
_entity_poly.pdbx_strand_id
1 'polypeptide(L)'
;RVVETAKAINIPNDQRLLLVEPQEFVIDGHEVKEPIGMSGGRLEVKVHIVTGAQSAAENIIKCVRRCGLEVEQLVLNPSASSAAVLTEDERDLGVAMVDIGAGTTDVAIFTDGAIRHTAVIPIAGDLITSDIAMALRTPTKDAEEIKVEYGVAKQLLADPNEQVEVPGLGDRAPRMLSRQALAGVIEPRVEEIFSLVHQVIRESGYEELLSSGIVLTGGSAVMPGMVELGEDIFLKPVRKGLPTYSGALFDMVANPRSGTVMGLLEEASLARARGHKAAAQAGSVKTLFGRAKDWFLGNF
;
A
#
# COMPACT_ATOMS: atom_id res chain seq x y z
N ARG A 1 -22.67 -3.78 -14.53
CA ARG A 1 -22.71 -3.72 -16.01
C ARG A 1 -21.62 -2.83 -16.62
N VAL A 2 -21.61 -1.49 -16.47
CA VAL A 2 -20.58 -0.65 -17.13
C VAL A 2 -19.15 -0.92 -16.63
N VAL A 3 -18.96 -1.10 -15.32
CA VAL A 3 -17.66 -1.51 -14.75
C VAL A 3 -17.23 -2.90 -15.24
N GLU A 4 -18.17 -3.85 -15.41
CA GLU A 4 -17.87 -5.18 -15.95
C GLU A 4 -17.47 -5.12 -17.43
N THR A 5 -18.07 -4.20 -18.21
CA THR A 5 -17.66 -3.93 -19.59
C THR A 5 -16.28 -3.29 -19.64
N ALA A 6 -15.94 -2.42 -18.69
CA ALA A 6 -14.59 -1.85 -18.60
C ALA A 6 -13.50 -2.91 -18.28
N LYS A 7 -13.89 -4.04 -17.68
CA LYS A 7 -12.99 -5.20 -17.49
C LYS A 7 -12.76 -6.00 -18.78
N ALA A 8 -13.55 -5.78 -19.82
CA ALA A 8 -13.43 -6.48 -21.11
C ALA A 8 -12.33 -5.89 -22.01
N ILE A 9 -11.21 -5.48 -21.41
CA ILE A 9 -9.99 -5.14 -22.14
C ILE A 9 -9.23 -6.43 -22.49
N ASN A 10 -8.50 -6.43 -23.60
CA ASN A 10 -7.68 -7.57 -23.99
C ASN A 10 -6.43 -7.63 -23.11
N ILE A 11 -6.44 -8.49 -22.09
CA ILE A 11 -5.30 -8.72 -21.20
C ILE A 11 -4.47 -9.86 -21.81
N PRO A 12 -3.16 -9.66 -22.04
CA PRO A 12 -2.27 -10.73 -22.49
C PRO A 12 -2.35 -11.98 -21.60
N ASN A 13 -2.23 -13.17 -22.18
CA ASN A 13 -2.36 -14.44 -21.45
C ASN A 13 -1.30 -14.64 -20.35
N ASP A 14 -0.15 -13.96 -20.46
CA ASP A 14 0.93 -13.96 -19.47
C ASP A 14 0.70 -12.93 -18.35
N GLN A 15 -0.38 -12.16 -18.43
CA GLN A 15 -0.80 -11.20 -17.43
C GLN A 15 -2.09 -11.61 -16.73
N ARG A 16 -2.18 -11.22 -15.46
CA ARG A 16 -3.35 -11.37 -14.61
C ARG A 16 -3.87 -10.00 -14.23
N LEU A 17 -5.18 -9.83 -14.27
CA LEU A 17 -5.85 -8.69 -13.67
C LEU A 17 -5.73 -8.74 -12.14
N LEU A 18 -5.14 -7.70 -11.53
CA LEU A 18 -4.95 -7.60 -10.09
C LEU A 18 -5.91 -6.59 -9.44
N LEU A 19 -6.17 -5.48 -10.11
CA LEU A 19 -7.03 -4.40 -9.60
C LEU A 19 -7.82 -3.76 -10.73
N VAL A 20 -9.08 -3.42 -10.45
CA VAL A 20 -9.92 -2.57 -11.31
C VAL A 20 -10.72 -1.65 -10.42
N GLU A 21 -10.31 -0.39 -10.35
CA GLU A 21 -10.97 0.64 -9.55
C GLU A 21 -11.60 1.70 -10.46
N PRO A 22 -12.90 1.99 -10.32
CA PRO A 22 -13.50 3.15 -10.95
C PRO A 22 -12.85 4.44 -10.44
N GLN A 23 -12.48 5.33 -11.36
CA GLN A 23 -11.98 6.66 -11.04
C GLN A 23 -13.11 7.67 -11.07
N GLU A 24 -13.87 7.67 -12.17
CA GLU A 24 -14.93 8.64 -12.43
C GLU A 24 -16.03 7.97 -13.24
N PHE A 25 -17.27 8.41 -13.03
CA PHE A 25 -18.39 8.10 -13.90
C PHE A 25 -18.78 9.34 -14.70
N VAL A 26 -19.25 9.14 -15.92
CA VAL A 26 -19.73 10.23 -16.77
C VAL A 26 -21.13 9.88 -17.27
N ILE A 27 -22.11 10.76 -17.00
CA ILE A 27 -23.47 10.64 -17.51
C ILE A 27 -23.71 11.77 -18.52
N ASP A 28 -23.99 11.40 -19.78
CA ASP A 28 -24.31 12.34 -20.86
C ASP A 28 -23.27 13.49 -21.01
N GLY A 29 -22.00 13.19 -20.75
CA GLY A 29 -20.88 14.15 -20.83
C GLY A 29 -20.55 14.90 -19.53
N HIS A 30 -21.29 14.66 -18.45
CA HIS A 30 -21.06 15.27 -17.14
C HIS A 30 -20.47 14.28 -16.14
N GLU A 31 -19.39 14.66 -15.48
CA GLU A 31 -18.73 13.85 -14.44
C GLU A 31 -19.61 13.75 -13.18
N VAL A 32 -19.74 12.53 -12.65
CA VAL A 32 -20.51 12.21 -11.45
C VAL A 32 -19.74 11.25 -10.56
N LYS A 33 -19.76 11.47 -9.23
CA LYS A 33 -19.07 10.60 -8.26
C LYS A 33 -19.83 9.28 -8.05
N GLU A 34 -21.16 9.36 -7.89
CA GLU A 34 -22.04 8.21 -7.71
C GLU A 34 -23.19 8.21 -8.72
N PRO A 35 -23.19 7.29 -9.71
CA PRO A 35 -24.22 7.27 -10.76
C PRO A 35 -25.51 6.56 -10.33
N ILE A 36 -25.54 5.95 -9.14
CA ILE A 36 -26.67 5.12 -8.69
C ILE A 36 -27.90 6.01 -8.43
N GLY A 37 -29.01 5.70 -9.10
CA GLY A 37 -30.26 6.45 -8.99
C GLY A 37 -30.36 7.64 -9.96
N MET A 38 -29.31 7.93 -10.73
CA MET A 38 -29.33 8.95 -11.77
C MET A 38 -29.87 8.37 -13.09
N SER A 39 -30.55 9.22 -13.87
CA SER A 39 -31.04 8.87 -15.21
C SER A 39 -30.17 9.53 -16.27
N GLY A 40 -29.89 8.82 -17.37
CA GLY A 40 -29.14 9.34 -18.49
C GLY A 40 -29.17 8.40 -19.69
N GLY A 41 -28.83 8.92 -20.87
CA GLY A 41 -28.80 8.17 -22.11
C GLY A 41 -27.53 7.31 -22.26
N ARG A 42 -26.39 7.83 -21.80
CA ARG A 42 -25.08 7.18 -21.87
C ARG A 42 -24.35 7.29 -20.54
N LEU A 43 -23.90 6.14 -20.02
CA LEU A 43 -23.06 6.04 -18.83
C LEU A 43 -21.68 5.51 -19.23
N GLU A 44 -20.64 6.27 -18.90
CA GLU A 44 -19.24 5.89 -19.07
C GLU A 44 -18.56 5.77 -17.72
N VAL A 45 -17.42 5.07 -17.70
CA VAL A 45 -16.58 4.94 -16.53
C VAL A 45 -15.11 5.03 -16.95
N LYS A 46 -14.34 5.85 -16.24
CA LYS A 46 -12.87 5.81 -16.28
C LYS A 46 -12.42 4.84 -15.19
N VAL A 47 -11.52 3.91 -15.53
CA VAL A 47 -11.06 2.87 -14.59
C VAL A 47 -9.54 2.84 -14.52
N HIS A 48 -9.03 2.69 -13.30
CA HIS A 48 -7.64 2.34 -13.04
C HIS A 48 -7.51 0.82 -13.06
N ILE A 49 -6.76 0.29 -14.03
CA ILE A 49 -6.53 -1.15 -14.17
C ILE A 49 -5.07 -1.45 -13.87
N VAL A 50 -4.84 -2.40 -12.97
CA VAL A 50 -3.50 -2.93 -12.69
C VAL A 50 -3.47 -4.41 -13.05
N THR A 51 -2.47 -4.77 -13.84
CA THR A 51 -2.14 -6.14 -14.18
C THR A 51 -0.77 -6.52 -13.64
N GLY A 52 -0.51 -7.83 -13.51
CA GLY A 52 0.80 -8.34 -13.12
C GLY A 52 1.09 -9.69 -13.77
N ALA A 53 2.34 -10.13 -13.69
CA ALA A 53 2.73 -11.41 -14.29
C ALA A 53 1.94 -12.58 -13.69
N GLN A 54 1.26 -13.34 -14.55
CA GLN A 54 0.49 -14.52 -14.16
C GLN A 54 1.37 -15.55 -13.43
N SER A 55 2.62 -15.73 -13.88
CA SER A 55 3.60 -16.64 -13.26
C SER A 55 3.95 -16.25 -11.83
N ALA A 56 4.13 -14.96 -11.55
CA ALA A 56 4.43 -14.46 -10.21
C ALA A 56 3.25 -14.70 -9.26
N ALA A 57 2.03 -14.40 -9.70
CA ALA A 57 0.81 -14.65 -8.94
C ALA A 57 0.64 -16.15 -8.61
N GLU A 58 0.89 -17.03 -9.60
CA GLU A 58 0.83 -18.47 -9.39
C GLU A 58 1.88 -18.99 -8.41
N ASN A 59 3.10 -18.45 -8.43
CA ASN A 59 4.14 -18.85 -7.50
C ASN A 59 3.74 -18.56 -6.04
N ILE A 60 3.15 -17.40 -5.79
CA ILE A 60 2.62 -17.03 -4.47
C ILE A 60 1.50 -17.99 -4.05
N ILE A 61 0.51 -18.24 -4.93
CA ILE A 61 -0.60 -19.16 -4.64
C ILE A 61 -0.09 -20.57 -4.33
N LYS A 62 0.85 -21.08 -5.13
CA LYS A 62 1.46 -22.40 -4.93
C LYS A 62 2.20 -22.48 -3.60
N CYS A 63 2.90 -21.41 -3.19
CA CYS A 63 3.58 -21.35 -1.90
C CYS A 63 2.60 -21.49 -0.74
N VAL A 64 1.50 -20.73 -0.73
CA VAL A 64 0.47 -20.79 0.32
C VAL A 64 -0.20 -22.17 0.35
N ARG A 65 -0.53 -22.75 -0.81
CA ARG A 65 -1.14 -24.08 -0.91
C ARG A 65 -0.26 -25.21 -0.38
N ARG A 66 1.07 -25.10 -0.53
CA ARG A 66 2.02 -26.07 0.05
C ARG A 66 2.00 -26.08 1.57
N CYS A 67 1.49 -25.03 2.21
CA CYS A 67 1.26 -24.98 3.65
C CYS A 67 -0.10 -25.57 4.06
N GLY A 68 -0.89 -26.13 3.14
CA GLY A 68 -2.22 -26.69 3.43
C GLY A 68 -3.32 -25.63 3.55
N LEU A 69 -3.08 -24.42 3.03
CA LEU A 69 -4.02 -23.30 3.06
C LEU A 69 -4.58 -23.02 1.66
N GLU A 70 -5.81 -22.53 1.58
CA GLU A 70 -6.38 -22.03 0.32
C GLU A 70 -6.28 -20.51 0.22
N VAL A 71 -6.07 -20.01 -1.01
CA VAL A 71 -6.04 -18.58 -1.31
C VAL A 71 -7.40 -18.16 -1.84
N GLU A 72 -8.13 -17.39 -1.03
CA GLU A 72 -9.44 -16.84 -1.42
C GLU A 72 -9.27 -15.73 -2.47
N GLN A 73 -8.32 -14.82 -2.25
CA GLN A 73 -8.11 -13.65 -3.10
C GLN A 73 -6.64 -13.23 -3.09
N LEU A 74 -6.20 -12.67 -4.22
CA LEU A 74 -4.97 -11.88 -4.31
C LEU A 74 -5.35 -10.39 -4.28
N VAL A 75 -4.61 -9.60 -3.51
CA VAL A 75 -4.84 -8.16 -3.37
C VAL A 75 -3.56 -7.43 -3.74
N LEU A 76 -3.69 -6.31 -4.45
CA LEU A 76 -2.56 -5.45 -4.80
C LEU A 76 -2.03 -4.74 -3.55
N ASN A 77 -0.71 -4.82 -3.30
CA ASN A 77 -0.07 -4.26 -2.09
C ASN A 77 -0.44 -2.78 -1.83
N PRO A 78 -0.21 -1.83 -2.77
CA PRO A 78 -0.59 -0.43 -2.54
C PRO A 78 -2.07 -0.20 -2.26
N SER A 79 -2.96 -1.06 -2.80
CA SER A 79 -4.39 -0.98 -2.48
C SER A 79 -4.64 -1.39 -1.02
N ALA A 80 -4.12 -2.54 -0.60
CA ALA A 80 -4.23 -3.02 0.77
C ALA A 80 -3.62 -2.02 1.78
N SER A 81 -2.36 -1.64 1.60
CA SER A 81 -1.69 -0.68 2.49
C SER A 81 -2.46 0.63 2.60
N SER A 82 -2.98 1.15 1.49
CA SER A 82 -3.73 2.40 1.50
C SER A 82 -5.00 2.29 2.35
N ALA A 83 -5.73 1.17 2.26
CA ALA A 83 -6.98 0.96 2.98
C ALA A 83 -6.78 1.11 4.49
N ALA A 84 -5.68 0.55 5.00
CA ALA A 84 -5.40 0.60 6.43
C ALA A 84 -4.90 1.96 6.94
N VAL A 85 -4.13 2.71 6.14
CA VAL A 85 -3.33 3.84 6.65
C VAL A 85 -3.80 5.22 6.21
N LEU A 86 -4.64 5.31 5.17
CA LEU A 86 -5.20 6.56 4.67
C LEU A 86 -6.60 6.80 5.22
N THR A 87 -6.88 8.03 5.59
CA THR A 87 -8.23 8.49 5.92
C THR A 87 -9.02 8.83 4.65
N GLU A 88 -10.35 8.91 4.76
CA GLU A 88 -11.21 9.34 3.65
C GLU A 88 -10.90 10.79 3.23
N ASP A 89 -10.72 11.69 4.20
CA ASP A 89 -10.38 13.10 3.95
C ASP A 89 -9.08 13.24 3.14
N GLU A 90 -8.06 12.46 3.46
CA GLU A 90 -6.80 12.50 2.71
C GLU A 90 -6.97 12.02 1.27
N ARG A 91 -7.78 10.98 1.04
CA ARG A 91 -8.08 10.47 -0.30
C ARG A 91 -8.90 11.47 -1.11
N ASP A 92 -9.81 12.20 -0.48
CA ASP A 92 -10.64 13.21 -1.12
C ASP A 92 -9.82 14.48 -1.46
N LEU A 93 -9.03 15.01 -0.51
CA LEU A 93 -8.21 16.22 -0.69
C LEU A 93 -6.95 16.02 -1.54
N GLY A 94 -6.53 14.77 -1.67
CA GLY A 94 -5.39 14.35 -2.47
C GLY A 94 -4.17 13.98 -1.63
N VAL A 95 -3.65 12.77 -1.81
CA VAL A 95 -2.56 12.20 -1.03
C VAL A 95 -1.76 11.18 -1.84
N ALA A 96 -0.45 11.12 -1.63
CA ALA A 96 0.36 9.99 -2.10
C ALA A 96 0.74 9.09 -0.93
N MET A 97 0.35 7.83 -0.99
CA MET A 97 0.86 6.79 -0.09
C MET A 97 2.14 6.22 -0.67
N VAL A 98 3.18 6.11 0.16
CA VAL A 98 4.49 5.55 -0.20
C VAL A 98 4.80 4.40 0.77
N ASP A 99 4.75 3.17 0.29
CA ASP A 99 5.05 1.95 1.06
C ASP A 99 6.48 1.51 0.77
N ILE A 100 7.38 1.69 1.75
CA ILE A 100 8.80 1.36 1.60
C ILE A 100 9.07 0.03 2.31
N GLY A 101 9.09 -1.04 1.52
CA GLY A 101 9.38 -2.39 1.96
C GLY A 101 10.87 -2.68 2.07
N ALA A 102 11.22 -3.95 1.88
CA ALA A 102 12.61 -4.43 1.79
C ALA A 102 13.16 -4.27 0.37
N GLY A 103 12.49 -4.84 -0.63
CA GLY A 103 12.94 -4.81 -2.02
C GLY A 103 12.26 -3.79 -2.93
N THR A 104 11.09 -3.28 -2.56
CA THR A 104 10.30 -2.37 -3.41
C THR A 104 9.73 -1.21 -2.62
N THR A 105 9.58 -0.08 -3.31
CA THR A 105 8.80 1.07 -2.86
C THR A 105 7.58 1.19 -3.74
N ASP A 106 6.38 1.03 -3.17
CA ASP A 106 5.11 1.17 -3.88
C ASP A 106 4.56 2.58 -3.67
N VAL A 107 4.07 3.22 -4.73
CA VAL A 107 3.44 4.54 -4.71
C VAL A 107 1.99 4.40 -5.15
N ALA A 108 1.06 4.98 -4.40
CA ALA A 108 -0.34 5.10 -4.78
C ALA A 108 -0.84 6.52 -4.55
N ILE A 109 -1.37 7.15 -5.60
CA ILE A 109 -1.88 8.52 -5.56
C ILE A 109 -3.40 8.48 -5.57
N PHE A 110 -4.02 9.23 -4.66
CA PHE A 110 -5.46 9.41 -4.56
C PHE A 110 -5.81 10.88 -4.71
N THR A 111 -6.94 11.18 -5.37
CA THR A 111 -7.65 12.48 -5.32
C THR A 111 -9.11 12.26 -5.65
N ASP A 112 -10.01 13.08 -5.10
CA ASP A 112 -11.47 12.94 -5.19
C ASP A 112 -12.01 11.60 -4.68
N GLY A 113 -11.26 10.97 -3.77
CA GLY A 113 -11.64 9.70 -3.14
C GLY A 113 -11.30 8.47 -3.98
N ALA A 114 -10.71 8.65 -5.16
CA ALA A 114 -10.37 7.56 -6.08
C ALA A 114 -8.86 7.44 -6.31
N ILE A 115 -8.41 6.22 -6.60
CA ILE A 115 -7.02 5.96 -6.97
C ILE A 115 -6.74 6.50 -8.37
N ARG A 116 -5.73 7.36 -8.51
CA ARG A 116 -5.38 8.03 -9.76
C ARG A 116 -4.17 7.44 -10.45
N HIS A 117 -3.18 7.00 -9.67
CA HIS A 117 -1.95 6.44 -10.19
C HIS A 117 -1.35 5.42 -9.22
N THR A 118 -0.67 4.42 -9.76
CA THR A 118 0.12 3.46 -8.99
C THR A 118 1.44 3.18 -9.68
N ALA A 119 2.53 3.11 -8.93
CA ALA A 119 3.84 2.75 -9.44
C ALA A 119 4.60 1.87 -8.44
N VAL A 120 5.55 1.10 -8.95
CA VAL A 120 6.45 0.26 -8.14
C VAL A 120 7.88 0.58 -8.54
N ILE A 121 8.70 0.96 -7.57
CA ILE A 121 10.10 1.29 -7.76
C ILE A 121 10.95 0.17 -7.15
N PRO A 122 11.89 -0.46 -7.88
CA PRO A 122 12.66 -1.62 -7.40
C PRO A 122 13.85 -1.21 -6.52
N ILE A 123 13.59 -0.32 -5.55
CA ILE A 123 14.54 0.16 -4.54
C ILE A 123 13.82 0.40 -3.22
N ALA A 124 14.37 -0.11 -2.13
CA ALA A 124 13.84 0.10 -0.78
C ALA A 124 14.89 -0.24 0.30
N GLY A 125 14.46 -0.76 1.45
CA GLY A 125 15.27 -0.95 2.65
C GLY A 125 16.48 -1.88 2.51
N ASP A 126 16.48 -2.83 1.57
CA ASP A 126 17.60 -3.76 1.35
C ASP A 126 18.85 -3.02 0.83
N LEU A 127 18.67 -1.95 0.05
CA LEU A 127 19.80 -1.13 -0.40
C LEU A 127 20.40 -0.31 0.74
N ILE A 128 19.58 0.14 1.69
CA ILE A 128 20.09 0.80 2.92
C ILE A 128 20.99 -0.19 3.68
N THR A 129 20.54 -1.43 3.83
CA THR A 129 21.31 -2.50 4.49
C THR A 129 22.61 -2.81 3.74
N SER A 130 22.54 -2.87 2.40
CA SER A 130 23.72 -3.09 1.56
C SER A 130 24.75 -1.97 1.70
N ASP A 131 24.30 -0.71 1.72
CA ASP A 131 25.18 0.45 1.88
C ASP A 131 25.86 0.46 3.25
N ILE A 132 25.12 0.15 4.32
CA ILE A 132 25.66 -0.02 5.67
C ILE A 132 26.71 -1.13 5.68
N ALA A 133 26.39 -2.32 5.14
CA ALA A 133 27.30 -3.45 5.09
C ALA A 133 28.61 -3.09 4.38
N MET A 134 28.52 -2.40 3.23
CA MET A 134 29.66 -1.99 2.43
C MET A 134 30.49 -0.90 3.12
N ALA A 135 29.85 0.17 3.60
CA ALA A 135 30.53 1.30 4.23
C ALA A 135 31.19 0.91 5.55
N LEU A 136 30.51 0.09 6.35
CA LEU A 136 30.99 -0.32 7.67
C LEU A 136 31.89 -1.55 7.61
N ARG A 137 31.88 -2.27 6.48
CA ARG A 137 32.60 -3.54 6.27
C ARG A 137 32.22 -4.56 7.33
N THR A 138 30.92 -4.80 7.45
CA THR A 138 30.28 -5.70 8.42
C THR A 138 29.35 -6.68 7.66
N PRO A 139 29.11 -7.91 8.16
CA PRO A 139 28.18 -8.84 7.53
C PRO A 139 26.78 -8.23 7.32
N THR A 140 26.09 -8.63 6.23
CA THR A 140 24.76 -8.09 5.88
C THR A 140 23.72 -8.28 6.99
N LYS A 141 23.80 -9.39 7.73
CA LYS A 141 22.92 -9.64 8.86
C LYS A 141 23.13 -8.60 9.98
N ASP A 142 24.39 -8.36 10.34
CA ASP A 142 24.74 -7.38 11.36
C ASP A 142 24.41 -5.95 10.90
N ALA A 143 24.57 -5.66 9.60
CA ALA A 143 24.15 -4.40 9.01
C ALA A 143 22.63 -4.17 9.12
N GLU A 144 21.80 -5.21 8.94
CA GLU A 144 20.35 -5.11 9.13
C GLU A 144 20.01 -4.85 10.60
N GLU A 145 20.65 -5.56 11.52
CA GLU A 145 20.47 -5.35 12.96
C GLU A 145 20.85 -3.90 13.35
N ILE A 146 22.00 -3.41 12.89
CA ILE A 146 22.45 -2.02 13.07
C ILE A 146 21.44 -1.03 12.47
N LYS A 147 20.94 -1.28 11.26
CA LYS A 147 19.94 -0.42 10.60
C LYS A 147 18.66 -0.31 11.43
N VAL A 148 18.15 -1.43 11.92
CA VAL A 148 16.89 -1.49 12.67
C VAL A 148 17.03 -0.85 14.05
N GLU A 149 18.16 -1.06 14.74
CA GLU A 149 18.35 -0.60 16.12
C GLU A 149 18.83 0.85 16.20
N TYR A 150 19.77 1.25 15.33
CA TYR A 150 20.46 2.54 15.43
C TYR A 150 20.21 3.48 14.24
N GLY A 151 19.57 3.01 13.17
CA GLY A 151 19.34 3.79 11.96
C GLY A 151 18.57 5.08 12.20
N VAL A 152 18.98 6.15 11.51
CA VAL A 152 18.27 7.44 11.43
C VAL A 152 18.40 7.93 10.00
N ALA A 153 17.28 8.27 9.38
CA ALA A 153 17.23 8.66 7.98
C ALA A 153 17.75 10.09 7.73
N LYS A 154 17.68 10.98 8.72
CA LYS A 154 18.18 12.36 8.65
C LYS A 154 19.35 12.55 9.61
N GLN A 155 20.56 12.75 9.11
CA GLN A 155 21.79 12.79 9.90
C GLN A 155 21.77 13.88 10.97
N LEU A 156 21.13 15.02 10.70
CA LEU A 156 20.98 16.12 11.65
C LEU A 156 20.19 15.75 12.93
N LEU A 157 19.41 14.67 12.90
CA LEU A 157 18.63 14.19 14.04
C LEU A 157 19.35 13.11 14.85
N ALA A 158 20.50 12.62 14.39
CA ALA A 158 21.27 11.61 15.11
C ALA A 158 22.08 12.27 16.25
N ASP A 159 22.04 11.68 17.46
CA ASP A 159 22.86 12.14 18.58
C ASP A 159 24.35 11.91 18.28
N PRO A 160 25.19 12.95 18.24
CA PRO A 160 26.62 12.82 17.96
C PRO A 160 27.40 12.09 19.07
N ASN A 161 26.86 12.00 20.28
CA ASN A 161 27.51 11.32 21.41
C ASN A 161 27.21 9.82 21.46
N GLU A 162 26.16 9.38 20.77
CA GLU A 162 25.77 7.98 20.73
C GLU A 162 26.72 7.19 19.83
N GLN A 163 27.17 6.04 20.33
CA GLN A 163 28.07 5.15 19.60
C GLN A 163 27.41 3.79 19.38
N VAL A 164 27.71 3.21 18.23
CA VAL A 164 27.23 1.92 17.75
C VAL A 164 28.43 0.99 17.65
N GLU A 165 28.33 -0.18 18.26
CA GLU A 165 29.32 -1.24 18.04
C GLU A 165 29.07 -1.90 16.70
N VAL A 166 30.11 -1.98 15.87
CA VAL A 166 30.06 -2.56 14.53
C VAL A 166 30.89 -3.84 14.54
N PRO A 167 30.27 -5.02 14.35
CA PRO A 167 31.00 -6.27 14.21
C PRO A 167 31.95 -6.23 13.01
N GLY A 168 33.17 -6.74 13.19
CA GLY A 168 34.14 -6.83 12.12
C GLY A 168 33.81 -7.95 11.13
N LEU A 169 34.11 -7.72 9.84
CA LEU A 169 34.04 -8.76 8.82
C LEU A 169 35.34 -9.59 8.78
N GLY A 170 35.21 -10.91 8.90
CA GLY A 170 36.36 -11.85 8.92
C GLY A 170 37.11 -11.79 10.25
N ASP A 171 38.45 -11.72 10.20
CA ASP A 171 39.30 -11.66 11.40
C ASP A 171 39.43 -10.26 12.01
N ARG A 172 38.57 -9.31 11.62
CA ARG A 172 38.61 -7.94 12.13
C ARG A 172 37.91 -7.86 13.49
N ALA A 173 38.54 -7.18 14.43
CA ALA A 173 37.92 -6.87 15.71
C ALA A 173 36.70 -5.93 15.52
N PRO A 174 35.69 -6.01 16.40
CA PRO A 174 34.62 -5.01 16.47
C PRO A 174 35.18 -3.61 16.70
N ARG A 175 34.46 -2.60 16.24
CA ARG A 175 34.83 -1.19 16.42
C ARG A 175 33.63 -0.34 16.77
N MET A 176 33.86 0.77 17.47
CA MET A 176 32.84 1.77 17.72
C MET A 176 32.75 2.77 16.57
N LEU A 177 31.52 3.15 16.20
CA LEU A 177 31.18 4.16 15.21
C LEU A 177 30.18 5.13 15.83
N SER A 178 30.27 6.43 15.57
CA SER A 178 29.19 7.34 16.00
C SER A 178 27.91 7.07 15.22
N ARG A 179 26.75 7.21 15.89
CA ARG A 179 25.43 7.08 15.24
C ARG A 179 25.24 8.10 14.13
N GLN A 180 25.82 9.29 14.27
CA GLN A 180 25.84 10.31 13.21
C GLN A 180 26.61 9.87 11.95
N ALA A 181 27.69 9.09 12.10
CA ALA A 181 28.40 8.55 10.95
C ALA A 181 27.60 7.42 10.26
N LEU A 182 26.86 6.60 11.02
CA LEU A 182 25.89 5.65 10.47
C LEU A 182 24.80 6.38 9.67
N ALA A 183 24.23 7.44 10.24
CA ALA A 183 23.20 8.23 9.56
C ALA A 183 23.73 8.88 8.26
N GLY A 184 25.01 9.29 8.22
CA GLY A 184 25.66 9.78 7.00
C GLY A 184 25.83 8.72 5.88
N VAL A 185 25.64 7.43 6.19
CA VAL A 185 25.54 6.35 5.18
C VAL A 185 24.08 6.13 4.76
N ILE A 186 23.13 6.28 5.69
CA ILE A 186 21.72 6.00 5.49
C ILE A 186 21.03 7.12 4.69
N GLU A 187 21.25 8.37 5.08
CA GLU A 187 20.53 9.53 4.53
C GLU A 187 20.61 9.61 3.00
N PRO A 188 21.79 9.47 2.34
CA PRO A 188 21.86 9.52 0.88
C PRO A 188 21.01 8.45 0.17
N ARG A 189 20.86 7.27 0.77
CA ARG A 189 20.02 6.21 0.19
C ARG A 189 18.53 6.52 0.35
N VAL A 190 18.13 7.09 1.49
CA VAL A 190 16.75 7.51 1.70
C VAL A 190 16.42 8.71 0.79
N GLU A 191 17.35 9.65 0.61
CA GLU A 191 17.23 10.76 -0.34
C GLU A 191 17.00 10.25 -1.78
N GLU A 192 17.74 9.23 -2.20
CA GLU A 192 17.55 8.63 -3.53
C GLU A 192 16.17 7.97 -3.67
N ILE A 193 15.74 7.19 -2.68
CA ILE A 193 14.40 6.57 -2.65
C ILE A 193 13.32 7.66 -2.78
N PHE A 194 13.40 8.71 -1.97
CA PHE A 194 12.44 9.81 -2.00
C PHE A 194 12.51 10.62 -3.29
N SER A 195 13.69 10.83 -3.87
CA SER A 195 13.84 11.51 -5.15
C SER A 195 13.16 10.74 -6.29
N LEU A 196 13.30 9.41 -6.31
CA LEU A 196 12.61 8.55 -7.29
C LEU A 196 11.09 8.55 -7.10
N VAL A 197 10.63 8.51 -5.84
CA VAL A 197 9.21 8.67 -5.53
C VAL A 197 8.69 10.04 -6.00
N HIS A 198 9.45 11.11 -5.75
CA HIS A 198 9.08 12.45 -6.18
C HIS A 198 8.99 12.53 -7.71
N GLN A 199 9.95 11.95 -8.42
CA GLN A 199 9.92 11.85 -9.87
C GLN A 199 8.65 11.14 -10.37
N VAL A 200 8.28 10.00 -9.77
CA VAL A 200 7.03 9.29 -10.10
C VAL A 200 5.81 10.18 -9.89
N ILE A 201 5.75 10.90 -8.77
CA ILE A 201 4.64 11.82 -8.47
C ILE A 201 4.55 12.93 -9.52
N ARG A 202 5.69 13.51 -9.91
CA ARG A 202 5.76 14.57 -10.92
C ARG A 202 5.32 14.08 -12.29
N GLU A 203 5.85 12.96 -12.73
CA GLU A 203 5.54 12.34 -14.02
C GLU A 203 4.08 11.88 -14.11
N SER A 204 3.45 11.57 -12.98
CA SER A 204 2.01 11.24 -12.93
C SER A 204 1.09 12.44 -13.23
N GLY A 205 1.59 13.67 -13.09
CA GLY A 205 0.81 14.91 -13.28
C GLY A 205 -0.07 15.32 -12.08
N TYR A 206 0.01 14.60 -10.96
CA TYR A 206 -0.85 14.83 -9.79
C TYR A 206 -0.18 15.60 -8.64
N GLU A 207 1.08 16.01 -8.76
CA GLU A 207 1.84 16.68 -7.69
C GLU A 207 1.11 17.87 -7.06
N GLU A 208 0.50 18.72 -7.88
CA GLU A 208 -0.23 19.92 -7.44
C GLU A 208 -1.56 19.59 -6.76
N LEU A 209 -2.07 18.37 -6.91
CA LEU A 209 -3.34 17.94 -6.29
C LEU A 209 -3.14 17.28 -4.93
N LEU A 210 -1.90 17.06 -4.48
CA LEU A 210 -1.60 16.39 -3.21
C LEU A 210 -1.73 17.34 -2.01
N SER A 211 -2.94 17.86 -1.75
CA SER A 211 -3.17 18.84 -0.68
C SER A 211 -2.91 18.28 0.72
N SER A 212 -3.13 16.98 0.92
CA SER A 212 -2.84 16.28 2.18
C SER A 212 -1.40 15.79 2.29
N GLY A 213 -0.59 15.98 1.23
CA GLY A 213 0.81 15.61 1.21
C GLY A 213 1.05 14.11 1.04
N ILE A 214 2.00 13.57 1.80
CA ILE A 214 2.56 12.22 1.64
C ILE A 214 2.37 11.39 2.92
N VAL A 215 1.91 10.14 2.76
CA VAL A 215 1.79 9.18 3.86
C VAL A 215 2.77 8.04 3.66
N LEU A 216 3.77 7.95 4.54
CA LEU A 216 4.78 6.89 4.51
C LEU A 216 4.31 5.66 5.28
N THR A 217 4.41 4.48 4.68
CA THR A 217 4.12 3.20 5.33
C THR A 217 5.20 2.17 5.01
N GLY A 218 5.07 0.94 5.53
CA GLY A 218 5.98 -0.15 5.26
C GLY A 218 7.12 -0.27 6.28
N GLY A 219 7.96 -1.28 6.05
CA GLY A 219 8.99 -1.70 6.99
C GLY A 219 10.06 -0.66 7.29
N SER A 220 10.46 0.07 6.25
CA SER A 220 11.54 1.05 6.31
C SER A 220 11.07 2.40 6.83
N ALA A 221 9.78 2.74 6.66
CA ALA A 221 9.17 3.97 7.19
C ALA A 221 9.19 4.05 8.73
N VAL A 222 9.45 2.94 9.42
CA VAL A 222 9.63 2.91 10.88
C VAL A 222 10.85 3.74 11.32
N MET A 223 11.89 3.80 10.50
CA MET A 223 13.14 4.49 10.81
C MET A 223 12.88 5.94 11.26
N PRO A 224 13.53 6.43 12.33
CA PRO A 224 13.50 7.84 12.72
C PRO A 224 14.05 8.75 11.61
N GLY A 225 13.55 9.98 11.49
CA GLY A 225 14.01 10.94 10.47
C GLY A 225 13.38 10.81 9.09
N MET A 226 12.58 9.75 8.83
CA MET A 226 11.95 9.54 7.52
C MET A 226 10.95 10.63 7.16
N VAL A 227 10.22 11.16 8.15
CA VAL A 227 9.23 12.22 7.93
C VAL A 227 9.94 13.53 7.63
N GLU A 228 10.91 13.89 8.47
CA GLU A 228 11.64 15.14 8.42
C GLU A 228 12.52 15.25 7.17
N LEU A 229 13.05 14.14 6.68
CA LEU A 229 13.76 14.11 5.39
C LEU A 229 12.76 14.14 4.23
N GLY A 230 11.61 13.47 4.36
CA GLY A 230 10.54 13.52 3.37
C GLY A 230 10.02 14.94 3.15
N GLU A 231 9.81 15.72 4.21
CA GLU A 231 9.35 17.11 4.11
C GLU A 231 10.35 18.00 3.37
N ASP A 232 11.67 17.81 3.60
CA ASP A 232 12.72 18.55 2.89
C ASP A 232 12.71 18.27 1.38
N ILE A 233 12.42 17.02 0.97
CA ILE A 233 12.49 16.59 -0.43
C ILE A 233 11.18 16.84 -1.17
N PHE A 234 10.05 16.41 -0.59
CA PHE A 234 8.74 16.52 -1.24
C PHE A 234 8.16 17.93 -1.16
N LEU A 235 8.67 18.79 -0.26
CA LEU A 235 8.15 20.14 -0.01
C LEU A 235 6.63 20.15 0.28
N LYS A 236 6.15 19.08 0.91
CA LYS A 236 4.75 18.83 1.29
C LYS A 236 4.71 18.22 2.69
N PRO A 237 3.59 18.32 3.42
CA PRO A 237 3.43 17.62 4.69
C PRO A 237 3.68 16.13 4.52
N VAL A 238 4.45 15.53 5.44
CA VAL A 238 4.68 14.10 5.46
C VAL A 238 4.27 13.54 6.82
N ARG A 239 3.64 12.37 6.82
CA ARG A 239 3.38 11.65 8.07
C ARG A 239 3.59 10.16 7.93
N LYS A 240 3.73 9.47 9.06
CA LYS A 240 3.69 8.01 9.11
C LYS A 240 2.23 7.54 9.06
N GLY A 241 1.97 6.59 8.16
CA GLY A 241 0.73 5.83 8.05
C GLY A 241 0.68 4.75 9.13
N LEU A 242 -0.35 4.79 9.96
CA LEU A 242 -0.60 3.77 10.98
C LEU A 242 -1.94 3.09 10.67
N PRO A 243 -2.04 1.76 10.76
CA PRO A 243 -3.31 1.08 10.60
C PRO A 243 -4.41 1.60 11.54
N THR A 244 -5.57 1.89 10.98
CA THR A 244 -6.75 2.31 11.76
C THR A 244 -7.37 1.10 12.44
N TYR A 245 -6.93 0.82 13.67
CA TYR A 245 -7.46 -0.27 14.49
C TYR A 245 -7.65 0.23 15.93
N SER A 246 -8.69 -0.23 16.62
CA SER A 246 -9.02 0.23 17.98
C SER A 246 -9.32 -0.92 18.95
N GLY A 247 -9.01 -2.15 18.56
CA GLY A 247 -9.20 -3.33 19.40
C GLY A 247 -8.03 -3.60 20.35
N ALA A 248 -8.11 -4.72 21.07
CA ALA A 248 -7.18 -5.08 22.13
C ALA A 248 -5.71 -5.24 21.71
N LEU A 249 -5.44 -5.45 20.41
CA LEU A 249 -4.10 -5.61 19.85
C LEU A 249 -3.52 -4.32 19.25
N PHE A 250 -4.10 -3.16 19.55
CA PHE A 250 -3.70 -1.88 18.94
C PHE A 250 -2.20 -1.62 19.03
N ASP A 251 -1.64 -1.75 20.22
CA ASP A 251 -0.21 -1.50 20.46
C ASP A 251 0.71 -2.40 19.62
N MET A 252 0.24 -3.56 19.18
CA MET A 252 0.98 -4.48 18.34
C MET A 252 0.91 -4.13 16.84
N VAL A 253 -0.20 -3.52 16.40
CA VAL A 253 -0.47 -3.28 14.97
C VAL A 253 -0.38 -1.81 14.56
N ALA A 254 -0.32 -0.89 15.51
CA ALA A 254 -0.16 0.54 15.30
C ALA A 254 1.28 0.91 14.87
N ASN A 255 1.73 0.30 13.78
CA ASN A 255 3.07 0.46 13.24
C ASN A 255 3.00 0.47 11.70
N PRO A 256 3.77 1.31 11.00
CA PRO A 256 3.86 1.31 9.53
C PRO A 256 4.14 -0.08 8.92
N ARG A 257 4.91 -0.92 9.62
CA ARG A 257 5.20 -2.33 9.23
C ARG A 257 3.96 -3.18 9.02
N SER A 258 2.88 -2.87 9.71
CA SER A 258 1.65 -3.65 9.70
C SER A 258 0.64 -3.16 8.64
N GLY A 259 0.96 -2.11 7.89
CA GLY A 259 0.07 -1.49 6.89
C GLY A 259 -0.58 -2.49 5.94
N THR A 260 0.23 -3.23 5.18
CA THR A 260 -0.28 -4.21 4.21
C THR A 260 -1.16 -5.28 4.84
N VAL A 261 -0.69 -5.89 5.93
CA VAL A 261 -1.39 -7.02 6.57
C VAL A 261 -2.74 -6.57 7.14
N MET A 262 -2.77 -5.40 7.79
CA MET A 262 -4.02 -4.83 8.29
C MET A 262 -4.98 -4.49 7.15
N GLY A 263 -4.47 -3.97 6.03
CA GLY A 263 -5.25 -3.72 4.83
C GLY A 263 -5.85 -4.98 4.21
N LEU A 264 -5.10 -6.09 4.18
CA LEU A 264 -5.60 -7.38 3.74
C LEU A 264 -6.74 -7.90 4.64
N LEU A 265 -6.62 -7.72 5.96
CA LEU A 265 -7.66 -8.10 6.91
C LEU A 265 -8.92 -7.25 6.75
N GLU A 266 -8.76 -5.95 6.51
CA GLU A 266 -9.86 -5.03 6.23
C GLU A 266 -10.58 -5.40 4.93
N GLU A 267 -9.84 -5.65 3.85
CA GLU A 267 -10.43 -6.09 2.58
C GLU A 267 -11.18 -7.42 2.72
N ALA A 268 -10.60 -8.40 3.45
CA ALA A 268 -11.27 -9.65 3.74
C ALA A 268 -12.55 -9.47 4.57
N SER A 269 -12.53 -8.56 5.56
CA SER A 269 -13.70 -8.20 6.36
C SER A 269 -14.81 -7.59 5.51
N LEU A 270 -14.46 -6.63 4.65
CA LEU A 270 -15.39 -5.98 3.71
C LEU A 270 -15.94 -6.98 2.69
N ALA A 271 -15.10 -7.87 2.15
CA ALA A 271 -15.52 -8.93 1.24
C ALA A 271 -16.55 -9.86 1.89
N ARG A 272 -16.33 -10.29 3.13
CA ARG A 272 -17.29 -11.10 3.89
C ARG A 272 -18.58 -10.34 4.18
N ALA A 273 -18.50 -9.07 4.55
CA ALA A 273 -19.68 -8.23 4.75
C ALA A 273 -20.51 -8.06 3.46
N ARG A 274 -19.85 -7.87 2.31
CA ARG A 274 -20.49 -7.85 0.98
C ARG A 274 -21.14 -9.20 0.65
N GLY A 275 -20.44 -10.31 0.89
CA GLY A 275 -20.96 -11.66 0.71
C GLY A 275 -22.18 -11.96 1.59
N HIS A 276 -22.15 -11.56 2.86
CA HIS A 276 -23.28 -11.68 3.79
C HIS A 276 -24.47 -10.83 3.34
N LYS A 277 -24.26 -9.59 2.89
CA LYS A 277 -25.33 -8.73 2.34
C LYS A 277 -25.97 -9.36 1.10
N ALA A 278 -25.16 -9.90 0.18
CA ALA A 278 -25.64 -10.59 -1.01
C ALA A 278 -26.45 -11.87 -0.66
N ALA A 279 -25.96 -12.66 0.31
CA ALA A 279 -26.66 -13.85 0.79
C ALA A 279 -27.97 -13.51 1.52
N ALA A 280 -28.02 -12.45 2.32
CA ALA A 280 -29.22 -11.97 3.00
C ALA A 280 -30.28 -11.47 2.00
N GLN A 281 -29.87 -10.73 0.95
CA GLN A 281 -30.76 -10.33 -0.14
C GLN A 281 -31.29 -11.54 -0.92
N ALA A 282 -30.44 -12.52 -1.24
CA ALA A 282 -30.86 -13.75 -1.92
C ALA A 282 -31.81 -14.62 -1.06
N GLY A 283 -31.59 -14.64 0.26
CA GLY A 283 -32.46 -15.31 1.23
C GLY A 283 -33.84 -14.65 1.33
N SER A 284 -33.92 -13.33 1.30
CA SER A 284 -35.19 -12.59 1.28
C SER A 284 -36.04 -12.92 0.05
N VAL A 285 -35.42 -12.98 -1.14
CA VAL A 285 -36.13 -13.32 -2.40
C VAL A 285 -36.61 -14.77 -2.41
N LYS A 286 -35.80 -15.74 -1.94
CA LYS A 286 -36.23 -17.14 -1.84
C LYS A 286 -37.36 -17.35 -0.81
N THR A 287 -37.32 -16.61 0.31
CA THR A 287 -38.35 -16.72 1.36
C THR A 287 -39.68 -16.11 0.92
N LEU A 288 -39.65 -15.02 0.14
CA LEU A 288 -40.84 -14.42 -0.47
C LEU A 288 -41.45 -15.31 -1.56
N PHE A 289 -40.62 -15.92 -2.41
CA PHE A 289 -41.10 -16.82 -3.46
C PHE A 289 -41.67 -18.15 -2.91
N GLY A 290 -41.07 -18.68 -1.83
CA GLY A 290 -41.60 -19.83 -1.10
C GLY A 290 -42.97 -19.54 -0.48
N ARG A 291 -43.11 -18.40 0.22
CA ARG A 291 -44.39 -17.99 0.83
C ARG A 291 -45.49 -17.71 -0.19
N ALA A 292 -45.16 -17.15 -1.35
CA ALA A 292 -46.13 -16.92 -2.42
C ALA A 292 -46.62 -18.24 -3.04
N LYS A 293 -45.73 -19.22 -3.22
CA LYS A 293 -46.07 -20.55 -3.73
C LYS A 293 -46.95 -21.33 -2.74
N ASP A 294 -46.64 -21.25 -1.46
CA ASP A 294 -47.43 -21.92 -0.41
C ASP A 294 -48.81 -21.28 -0.21
N TRP A 295 -48.94 -19.96 -0.39
CA TRP A 295 -50.25 -19.28 -0.39
C TRP A 295 -51.08 -19.64 -1.62
N PHE A 296 -50.46 -19.75 -2.81
CA PHE A 296 -51.18 -20.07 -4.04
C PHE A 296 -51.66 -21.53 -4.08
N LEU A 297 -50.87 -22.47 -3.53
CA LEU A 297 -51.23 -23.88 -3.42
C LEU A 297 -52.19 -24.17 -2.25
N GLY A 298 -52.32 -23.25 -1.29
CA GLY A 298 -53.22 -23.37 -0.15
C GLY A 298 -54.62 -22.80 -0.38
N ASN A 299 -54.79 -21.89 -1.34
CA ASN A 299 -56.05 -21.16 -1.58
C ASN A 299 -56.71 -21.41 -2.94
N PHE A 300 -56.10 -22.22 -3.83
CA PHE A 300 -56.67 -22.61 -5.12
C PHE A 300 -56.49 -24.10 -5.41
#